data_AF-A0A3B9H355-F1
#
_entry.id   AF-A0A3B9H355-F1
#
_cell.length_a   1.000
_cell.length_b   1.000
_cell.length_c   1.000
_cell.angle_alpha   90.00
_cell.angle_beta   90.00
_cell.angle_gamma   90.00
#
_symmetry.space_group_name_H-M   'P 1'
#
loop_
_entity.id
_entity.type
_entity.pdbx_description
1 polymer ?
#
loop_
_entity_poly.entity_id
_entity_poly.type
_entity_poly.pdbx_seq_one_letter_code
_entity_poly.pdbx_strand_id
1 'polypeptide(L)' 'IVLTDLAGDNDHWQAEIVSPQFSGLPRVKQHQLVYAALKGKMGGELHALALKTRAP' A
#
# COMPACT_ATOMS: atom_id res chain seq x y z
N ILE A 1 0.99 1.17 10.17
CA ILE A 1 0.81 1.67 8.79
C ILE A 1 1.24 3.13 8.82
N VAL A 2 2.13 3.54 7.93
CA VAL A 2 2.59 4.94 7.82
C VAL A 2 2.13 5.48 6.46
N LEU A 3 1.56 6.69 6.45
CA LEU A 3 1.16 7.42 5.24
C LEU A 3 2.09 8.63 5.07
N THR A 4 2.61 8.80 3.86
CA THR A 4 3.48 9.92 3.49
C THR A 4 2.92 10.57 2.24
N ASP A 5 2.71 11.89 2.29
CA ASP A 5 2.43 12.69 1.09
C ASP A 5 3.75 12.90 0.34
N LEU A 6 3.77 12.50 -0.93
CA LEU A 6 4.97 12.52 -1.78
C LEU A 6 5.11 13.80 -2.59
N ALA A 7 4.02 14.53 -2.84
CA ALA A 7 4.02 15.69 -3.73
C ALA A 7 3.41 16.95 -3.11
N GLY A 8 2.78 16.86 -1.93
CA GLY A 8 2.11 17.98 -1.29
C GLY A 8 0.82 18.43 -2.00
N ASP A 9 0.37 17.64 -2.98
CA ASP A 9 -0.73 17.96 -3.89
C ASP A 9 -2.02 17.24 -3.54
N ASN A 10 -2.04 16.53 -2.40
CA ASN A 10 -3.17 15.72 -1.93
C ASN A 10 -3.53 14.53 -2.85
N ASP A 11 -2.74 14.28 -3.90
CA ASP A 11 -2.98 13.23 -4.92
C ASP A 11 -1.93 12.10 -4.87
N HIS A 12 -0.69 12.40 -4.46
CA HIS A 12 0.39 11.40 -4.40
C HIS A 12 0.67 10.93 -2.99
N TRP A 13 0.23 9.71 -2.68
CA TRP A 13 0.38 9.13 -1.35
C TRP A 13 1.23 7.86 -1.38
N GLN A 14 2.12 7.71 -0.40
CA GLN A 14 2.80 6.46 -0.11
C GLN A 14 2.24 5.83 1.16
N ALA A 15 1.94 4.53 1.11
CA ALA A 15 1.59 3.75 2.28
C ALA A 15 2.66 2.69 2.57
N GLU A 16 3.22 2.74 3.78
CA GLU A 16 4.12 1.71 4.31
C GLU A 16 3.36 0.78 5.25
N ILE A 17 3.37 -0.52 4.92
CA ILE A 17 2.67 -1.57 5.65
C ILE A 17 3.68 -2.62 6.07
N VAL A 18 3.76 -2.85 7.38
CA VAL A 18 4.57 -3.91 7.98
C VAL A 18 3.61 -4.96 8.53
N SER A 19 3.77 -6.22 8.13
CA SER A 19 2.91 -7.31 8.58
C SER A 19 3.66 -8.65 8.59
N PRO A 20 3.54 -9.48 9.64
CA PRO A 20 4.06 -10.84 9.65
C PRO A 20 3.56 -11.70 8.48
N GLN A 21 2.35 -11.39 7.98
CA GLN A 21 1.71 -12.08 6.86
C GLN A 21 2.47 -11.93 5.54
N PHE A 22 3.41 -10.99 5.45
CA PHE A 22 4.24 -10.78 4.28
C PHE A 22 5.50 -11.67 4.25
N SER A 23 5.79 -12.38 5.35
CA SER A 23 6.96 -13.26 5.44
C SER A 23 6.90 -14.37 4.39
N GLY A 24 7.99 -14.56 3.65
CA GLY A 24 8.08 -15.55 2.57
C GLY A 24 7.27 -15.24 1.31
N LEU A 25 6.52 -14.13 1.26
CA LEU A 25 5.74 -13.75 0.08
C LEU A 25 6.52 -12.82 -0.84
N PRO A 26 6.43 -12.98 -2.17
CA PRO A 26 6.98 -12.00 -3.11
C PRO A 26 6.19 -10.69 -3.03
N ARG A 27 6.86 -9.57 -3.35
CA ARG A 27 6.28 -8.22 -3.26
C ARG A 27 4.91 -8.08 -3.94
N VAL A 28 4.72 -8.70 -5.10
CA VAL A 28 3.44 -8.71 -5.83
C VAL A 28 2.31 -9.35 -5.00
N LYS A 29 2.58 -10.46 -4.29
CA LYS A 29 1.60 -11.12 -3.42
C LYS A 29 1.28 -10.28 -2.18
N GLN A 30 2.29 -9.63 -1.60
CA GLN A 30 2.09 -8.69 -0.49
C GLN A 30 1.17 -7.54 -0.91
N HIS A 31 1.41 -6.96 -2.09
CA HIS A 31 0.56 -5.90 -2.65
C HIS A 31 -0.86 -6.41 -2.91
N GLN A 32 -1.03 -7.61 -3.48
CA GLN A 32 -2.36 -8.22 -3.68
C GLN A 32 -3.14 -8.37 -2.37
N LEU A 33 -2.49 -8.78 -1.28
CA LEU A 33 -3.12 -8.85 0.05
C LEU A 33 -3.56 -7.48 0.54
N VAL A 34 -2.76 -6.44 0.32
CA VAL A 34 -3.13 -5.07 0.66
C VAL A 34 -4.31 -4.59 -0.17
N TYR A 35 -4.31 -4.81 -1.49
CA TYR A 35 -5.43 -4.46 -2.36
C TYR A 35 -6.71 -5.21 -1.98
N ALA A 36 -6.60 -6.50 -1.61
CA ALA A 36 -7.72 -7.29 -1.12
C ALA A 36 -8.27 -6.76 0.20
N ALA A 37 -7.41 -6.37 1.14
CA ALA A 37 -7.80 -5.77 2.41
C ALA A 37 -8.51 -4.42 2.23
N LEU A 38 -8.17 -3.68 1.18
CA LEU A 38 -8.79 -2.41 0.82
C LEU A 38 -10.17 -2.58 0.15
N LYS A 39 -10.64 -3.82 -0.09
CA LYS A 39 -11.99 -4.17 -0.55
C LYS A 39 -12.51 -3.31 -1.72
N GLY A 40 -11.64 -2.96 -2.68
CA GLY A 40 -12.04 -2.15 -3.83
C GLY A 40 -12.27 -0.66 -3.55
N LYS A 41 -11.89 -0.15 -2.37
CA LYS A 41 -11.81 1.31 -2.12
C LYS A 41 -10.64 1.99 -2.86
N MET A 42 -9.78 1.21 -3.50
CA MET A 42 -8.84 1.70 -4.50
C MET A 42 -9.50 1.68 -5.88
N GLY A 43 -10.07 2.81 -6.27
CA GLY A 43 -10.77 2.99 -7.55
C GLY A 43 -11.40 4.38 -7.73
N GLY A 44 -10.96 5.37 -6.95
CA GLY A 44 -11.39 6.78 -7.03
C GLY A 44 -10.18 7.71 -7.01
N GLU A 45 -10.28 8.85 -6.32
CA GLU A 45 -9.33 10.00 -6.31
C GLU A 45 -7.83 9.71 -6.09
N LEU A 46 -7.45 8.53 -5.55
CA LEU A 46 -6.04 8.15 -5.34
C LEU A 46 -5.41 7.62 -6.64
N HIS A 47 -4.94 8.52 -7.51
CA HIS A 47 -4.38 8.17 -8.81
C HIS A 47 -3.03 7.42 -8.75
N ALA A 48 -2.31 7.44 -7.64
CA ALA A 48 -1.11 6.61 -7.44
C ALA A 48 -0.77 6.36 -5.96
N LEU A 49 -1.33 5.31 -5.35
CA LEU A 49 -0.86 4.87 -4.04
C LEU A 49 0.44 4.06 -4.18
N ALA A 50 1.57 4.66 -3.83
CA ALA A 50 2.84 3.94 -3.75
C ALA A 50 2.83 3.00 -2.53
N LEU A 51 2.81 1.69 -2.77
CA LEU A 51 2.84 0.68 -1.71
C LEU A 51 4.27 0.21 -1.41
N LYS A 52 4.63 0.30 -0.13
CA LYS A 52 5.83 -0.29 0.43
C LYS A 52 5.45 -1.33 1.48
N THR A 53 5.63 -2.60 1.16
CA THR A 53 5.30 -3.72 2.04
C THR A 53 6.57 -4.43 2.51
N ARG A 54 6.64 -4.80 3.79
CA ARG A 54 7.69 -5.68 4.32
C ARG A 54 7.21 -6.52 5.50
N ALA A 55 7.82 -7.69 5.70
CA ALA A 55 7.71 -8.39 6.97
C ALA A 55 8.48 -7.63 8.07
N PRO A 56 8.07 -7.73 9.35
CA PRO A 56 8.84 -7.21 10.47
C PRO A 56 10.22 -7.87 10.58
#